data_AF-A0A355SKQ4-F1
#
_entry.id   AF-A0A355SKQ4-F1
#
_cell.length_a   1.000
_cell.length_b   1.000
_cell.length_c   1.000
_cell.angle_alpha   90.00
_cell.angle_beta   90.00
_cell.angle_gamma   90.00
#
_symmetry.space_group_name_H-M   'P 1'
#
loop_
_entity.id
_entity.type
_entity.pdbx_description
1 polymer ?
#
loop_
_entity_poly.entity_id
_entity_poly.type
_entity_poly.pdbx_seq_one_letter_code
_entity_poly.pdbx_strand_id
1 'polypeptide(L)'
;MIQIDDAGSGSLVGGTYIGLLRIETGEHYFGIIPLKFYNECNFKKKLYLQYACKIIDDGIKKIKLGDREKVQICQGYMFDEVRKYLSINNIDFDSVKIGEPLQTIIEKAFENYTISLGLPDNFIKYTKYPFHFHRLLRWVYADYYNRKKLCKTGWKSWQKYGHLNVEKYSDILYNKNYYCLKCGRKILQASPVNVIKYFSNMPNTIYIHKRCPQVFLNP
;
A
#
# COMPACT_ATOMS: atom_id res chain seq x y z
N MET A 1 6.25 -22.64 14.86
CA MET A 1 6.01 -21.27 15.35
C MET A 1 5.45 -20.47 14.20
N ILE A 2 4.33 -19.78 14.43
CA ILE A 2 3.71 -18.92 13.42
C ILE A 2 4.05 -17.46 13.71
N GLN A 3 4.50 -16.72 12.70
CA GLN A 3 4.64 -15.28 12.73
C GLN A 3 3.51 -14.60 11.96
N ILE A 4 3.05 -13.45 12.44
CA ILE A 4 1.97 -12.65 11.85
C ILE A 4 2.43 -11.20 11.72
N ASP A 5 2.36 -10.65 10.51
CA ASP A 5 2.74 -9.27 10.22
C ASP A 5 1.86 -8.64 9.14
N ASP A 6 1.95 -7.31 8.98
CA ASP A 6 1.22 -6.54 7.97
C ASP A 6 2.14 -5.74 7.06
N ALA A 7 1.70 -5.53 5.82
CA ALA A 7 2.35 -4.62 4.88
C ALA A 7 1.35 -3.69 4.22
N GLY A 8 1.76 -2.44 4.04
CA GLY A 8 0.94 -1.43 3.36
C GLY A 8 -0.05 -0.69 4.26
N SER A 9 -0.12 -0.98 5.57
CA SER A 9 -0.96 -0.20 6.49
C SER A 9 -0.63 1.29 6.50
N GLY A 10 0.64 1.66 6.25
CA GLY A 10 1.10 3.04 6.06
C GLY A 10 1.05 3.58 4.62
N SER A 11 0.63 2.78 3.64
CA SER A 11 0.50 3.20 2.23
C SER A 11 -0.85 3.85 1.94
N LEU A 12 -0.83 4.99 1.23
CA LEU A 12 -2.02 5.65 0.72
C LEU A 12 -2.76 4.80 -0.33
N VAL A 13 -2.01 4.07 -1.16
CA VAL A 13 -2.54 3.35 -2.32
C VAL A 13 -2.65 1.86 -1.98
N GLY A 14 -3.78 1.27 -2.37
CA GLY A 14 -4.06 -0.15 -2.21
C GLY A 14 -4.63 -0.54 -0.84
N GLY A 15 -4.93 -1.82 -0.69
CA GLY A 15 -5.29 -2.43 0.59
C GLY A 15 -4.10 -2.58 1.55
N THR A 16 -4.26 -3.45 2.54
CA THR A 16 -3.19 -3.84 3.47
C THR A 16 -3.05 -5.34 3.44
N TYR A 17 -1.85 -5.85 3.23
CA TYR A 17 -1.55 -7.27 3.32
C TYR A 17 -1.45 -7.67 4.79
N ILE A 18 -1.99 -8.84 5.10
CA ILE A 18 -1.81 -9.55 6.35
C ILE A 18 -1.19 -10.90 5.99
N GLY A 19 -0.07 -11.23 6.63
CA GLY A 19 0.70 -12.44 6.36
C GLY A 19 0.84 -13.30 7.60
N LEU A 20 0.78 -14.61 7.39
CA LEU A 20 1.13 -15.63 8.37
C LEU A 20 2.24 -16.50 7.78
N LEU A 21 3.22 -16.87 8.60
CA LEU A 21 4.32 -17.72 8.19
C LEU A 21 4.67 -18.72 9.29
N ARG A 22 4.74 -20.00 8.94
CA ARG A 22 5.37 -21.05 9.74
C ARG A 22 6.87 -21.04 9.47
N ILE A 23 7.66 -20.60 10.45
CA ILE A 23 9.10 -20.35 10.28
C ILE A 23 9.86 -21.62 9.92
N GLU A 24 9.47 -22.75 10.49
CA GLU A 24 10.18 -24.02 10.32
C GLU A 24 10.03 -24.63 8.92
N THR A 25 8.94 -24.32 8.22
CA THR A 25 8.61 -24.97 6.94
C THR A 25 8.54 -24.00 5.77
N GLY A 26 8.42 -22.70 6.02
CA GLY A 26 8.15 -21.70 4.98
C GLY A 26 6.68 -21.66 4.52
N GLU A 27 5.80 -22.51 5.07
CA GLU A 27 4.36 -22.47 4.79
C GLU A 27 3.78 -21.12 5.19
N HIS A 28 3.10 -20.46 4.26
CA HIS A 28 2.58 -19.11 4.48
C HIS A 28 1.19 -18.93 3.90
N TYR A 29 0.49 -17.93 4.45
CA TYR A 29 -0.80 -17.48 3.98
C TYR A 29 -0.81 -15.96 3.92
N PHE A 30 -1.33 -15.40 2.82
CA PHE A 30 -1.52 -13.97 2.66
C PHE A 30 -2.98 -13.67 2.37
N GLY A 31 -3.49 -12.63 3.02
CA GLY A 31 -4.75 -12.01 2.66
C GLY A 31 -4.60 -10.50 2.54
N ILE A 32 -5.48 -9.88 1.76
CA ILE A 32 -5.51 -8.42 1.58
C ILE A 32 -6.77 -7.89 2.23
N ILE A 33 -6.66 -6.91 3.12
CA ILE A 33 -7.78 -6.10 3.55
C ILE A 33 -8.22 -5.22 2.38
N PRO A 34 -9.42 -5.42 1.81
CA PRO A 34 -9.84 -4.71 0.61
C PRO A 34 -10.01 -3.21 0.85
N LEU A 35 -9.78 -2.42 -0.20
CA LEU A 35 -9.85 -0.96 -0.12
C LEU A 35 -11.20 -0.41 0.37
N LYS A 36 -12.30 -1.16 0.14
CA LYS A 36 -13.64 -0.79 0.64
C LYS A 36 -13.67 -0.59 2.16
N PHE A 37 -12.78 -1.22 2.93
CA PHE A 37 -12.71 -1.02 4.40
C PHE A 37 -11.96 0.25 4.81
N TYR A 38 -11.32 0.92 3.85
CA TYR A 38 -10.58 2.17 4.04
C TYR A 38 -11.33 3.39 3.50
N ASN A 39 -12.61 3.27 3.15
CA ASN A 39 -13.45 4.44 2.86
C ASN A 39 -13.83 5.19 4.17
N GLU A 40 -14.33 6.41 4.06
CA GLU A 40 -14.65 7.26 5.22
C GLU A 40 -15.57 6.59 6.26
N CYS A 41 -16.64 5.95 5.80
CA CYS A 41 -17.62 5.30 6.69
C CYS A 41 -17.01 4.08 7.41
N ASN A 42 -16.38 3.18 6.67
CA ASN A 42 -15.86 1.92 7.18
C ASN A 42 -14.59 2.11 8.01
N PHE A 43 -13.73 3.06 7.63
CA PHE A 43 -12.50 3.38 8.34
C PHE A 43 -12.80 3.96 9.72
N LYS A 44 -13.80 4.85 9.84
CA LYS A 44 -14.25 5.40 11.13
C LYS A 44 -14.75 4.31 12.08
N LYS A 45 -15.43 3.29 11.54
CA LYS A 45 -15.90 2.10 12.27
C LYS A 45 -14.80 1.07 12.55
N LYS A 46 -13.56 1.30 12.10
CA LYS A 46 -12.41 0.39 12.20
C LYS A 46 -12.68 -1.02 11.64
N LEU A 47 -13.55 -1.16 10.63
CA LEU A 47 -13.92 -2.47 10.06
C LEU A 47 -12.72 -3.20 9.42
N TYR A 48 -11.66 -2.48 9.06
CA TYR A 48 -10.42 -3.09 8.58
C TYR A 48 -9.74 -3.97 9.64
N LEU A 49 -9.82 -3.63 10.94
CA LEU A 49 -9.27 -4.45 12.02
C LEU A 49 -10.05 -5.76 12.19
N GLN A 50 -11.38 -5.68 12.09
CA GLN A 50 -12.24 -6.88 12.10
C GLN A 50 -11.97 -7.77 10.88
N TYR A 51 -11.74 -7.17 9.71
CA TYR A 51 -11.37 -7.92 8.52
C TYR A 51 -9.98 -8.57 8.64
N ALA A 52 -9.04 -7.94 9.36
CA ALA A 52 -7.77 -8.58 9.70
C ALA A 52 -8.01 -9.87 10.49
N CYS A 53 -8.90 -9.87 11.48
CA CYS A 53 -9.28 -11.10 12.21
C CYS A 53 -9.81 -12.19 11.28
N LYS A 54 -10.63 -11.83 10.28
CA LYS A 54 -11.10 -12.79 9.28
C LYS A 54 -9.95 -13.42 8.52
N ILE A 55 -8.99 -12.61 8.05
CA ILE A 55 -7.81 -13.12 7.31
C ILE A 55 -6.99 -14.06 8.20
N ILE A 56 -6.82 -13.71 9.48
CA ILE A 56 -6.08 -14.55 10.43
C ILE A 56 -6.81 -15.87 10.71
N ASP A 57 -8.12 -15.84 10.92
CA ASP A 57 -8.94 -17.05 11.10
C ASP A 57 -8.83 -17.99 9.89
N ASP A 58 -8.94 -17.44 8.67
CA ASP A 58 -8.76 -18.20 7.43
C ASP A 58 -7.33 -18.77 7.32
N GLY A 59 -6.31 -17.98 7.67
CA GLY A 59 -4.91 -18.39 7.62
C GLY A 59 -4.54 -19.47 8.63
N ILE A 60 -5.01 -19.36 9.87
CA ILE A 60 -4.82 -20.35 10.94
C ILE A 60 -5.41 -21.70 10.54
N LYS A 61 -6.62 -21.69 9.95
CA LYS A 61 -7.27 -22.91 9.42
C LYS A 61 -6.48 -23.50 8.25
N LYS A 62 -5.94 -22.66 7.38
CA LYS A 62 -5.19 -23.10 6.19
C LYS A 62 -3.86 -23.75 6.55
N ILE A 63 -3.10 -23.11 7.44
CA ILE A 63 -1.78 -23.54 7.93
C ILE A 63 -1.91 -24.64 9.01
N LYS A 64 -3.14 -24.93 9.46
CA LYS A 64 -3.47 -25.91 10.50
C LYS A 64 -2.62 -25.68 11.77
N LEU A 65 -2.84 -24.54 12.41
CA LEU A 65 -2.17 -24.22 13.68
C LEU A 65 -2.34 -25.37 14.69
N GLY A 66 -1.23 -25.81 15.29
CA GLY A 66 -1.28 -26.86 16.31
C GLY A 66 -1.72 -26.32 17.67
N ASP A 67 -2.33 -27.19 18.49
CA ASP A 67 -2.91 -26.81 19.80
C ASP A 67 -1.91 -26.19 20.80
N ARG A 68 -0.60 -26.42 20.61
CA ARG A 68 0.49 -25.88 21.44
C ARG A 68 1.47 -25.04 20.64
N GLU A 69 1.09 -24.65 19.43
CA GLU A 69 1.96 -23.88 18.59
C GLU A 69 1.91 -22.40 18.97
N LYS A 70 3.09 -21.87 19.33
CA LYS A 70 3.26 -20.48 19.68
C LYS A 70 3.06 -19.56 18.47
N VAL A 71 2.28 -18.50 18.66
CA VAL A 71 2.09 -17.41 17.71
C VAL A 71 2.90 -16.19 18.12
N GLN A 72 3.61 -15.58 17.19
CA GLN A 72 4.25 -14.29 17.33
C GLN A 72 3.53 -13.29 16.43
N ILE A 73 3.04 -12.20 17.00
CA ILE A 73 2.25 -11.20 16.28
C ILE A 73 2.91 -9.84 16.37
N CYS A 74 2.91 -9.10 15.26
CA CYS A 74 3.42 -7.74 15.23
C CYS A 74 2.70 -6.83 16.25
N GLN A 75 3.49 -6.01 16.94
CA GLN A 75 3.02 -5.04 17.94
C GLN A 75 2.18 -3.90 17.34
N GLY A 76 2.09 -3.80 16.01
CA GLY A 76 1.31 -2.77 15.32
C GLY A 76 -0.19 -2.80 15.68
N TYR A 77 -0.82 -1.62 15.59
CA TYR A 77 -2.26 -1.43 15.88
C TYR A 77 -3.18 -2.24 14.94
N MET A 78 -2.66 -2.66 13.77
CA MET A 78 -3.41 -3.49 12.80
C MET A 78 -3.93 -4.79 13.42
N PHE A 79 -3.29 -5.24 14.50
CA PHE A 79 -3.53 -6.51 15.16
C PHE A 79 -4.27 -6.39 16.50
N ASP A 80 -4.79 -5.21 16.86
CA ASP A 80 -5.48 -5.01 18.15
C ASP A 80 -6.69 -5.94 18.31
N GLU A 81 -7.53 -6.07 17.28
CA GLU A 81 -8.69 -6.98 17.31
C GLU A 81 -8.27 -8.45 17.13
N VAL A 82 -7.14 -8.70 16.45
CA VAL A 82 -6.61 -10.06 16.29
C VAL A 82 -6.15 -10.62 17.63
N ARG A 83 -5.44 -9.83 18.43
CA ARG A 83 -5.02 -10.23 19.78
C ARG A 83 -6.21 -10.63 20.66
N LYS A 84 -7.31 -9.86 20.61
CA LYS A 84 -8.56 -10.21 21.32
C LYS A 84 -9.13 -11.53 20.82
N TYR A 85 -9.17 -11.72 19.50
CA TYR A 85 -9.63 -12.98 18.90
C TYR A 85 -8.78 -14.17 19.36
N LEU A 86 -7.44 -14.05 19.35
CA LEU A 86 -6.54 -15.13 19.80
C LEU A 86 -6.77 -15.45 21.28
N SER A 87 -6.88 -14.43 22.14
CA SER A 87 -7.20 -14.62 23.56
C SER A 87 -8.53 -15.34 23.78
N ILE A 88 -9.60 -14.95 23.07
CA ILE A 88 -10.93 -15.58 23.20
C ILE A 88 -10.90 -17.06 22.78
N ASN A 89 -10.07 -17.41 21.80
CA ASN A 89 -9.91 -18.78 21.31
C ASN A 89 -8.84 -19.58 22.08
N ASN A 90 -8.31 -19.06 23.18
CA ASN A 90 -7.24 -19.68 23.98
C ASN A 90 -6.00 -20.04 23.16
N ILE A 91 -5.66 -19.23 22.16
CA ILE A 91 -4.44 -19.40 21.36
C ILE A 91 -3.32 -18.61 22.04
N ASP A 92 -2.20 -19.28 22.34
CA ASP A 92 -1.03 -18.66 22.94
C ASP A 92 -0.30 -17.74 21.94
N PHE A 93 -0.06 -16.49 22.33
CA PHE A 93 0.62 -15.52 21.48
C PHE A 93 1.48 -14.51 22.24
N ASP A 94 2.57 -14.09 21.59
CA ASP A 94 3.41 -12.98 22.03
C ASP A 94 3.35 -11.81 21.04
N SER A 95 3.27 -10.59 21.57
CA SER A 95 3.40 -9.37 20.78
C SER A 95 4.86 -8.98 20.64
N VAL A 96 5.43 -9.15 19.45
CA VAL A 96 6.86 -8.93 19.18
C VAL A 96 7.06 -8.00 17.98
N LYS A 97 8.28 -7.50 17.82
CA LYS A 97 8.71 -6.92 16.56
C LYS A 97 9.04 -8.06 15.60
N ILE A 98 8.24 -8.22 14.55
CA ILE A 98 8.50 -9.21 13.52
C ILE A 98 9.66 -8.73 12.64
N GLY A 99 10.49 -9.68 12.22
CA GLY A 99 11.61 -9.45 11.32
C GLY A 99 11.63 -10.50 10.23
N GLU A 100 12.83 -10.93 9.85
CA GLU A 100 13.01 -11.93 8.80
C GLU A 100 12.58 -13.34 9.23
N PRO A 101 12.05 -14.15 8.29
CA PRO A 101 11.89 -13.87 6.86
C PRO A 101 10.50 -13.29 6.49
N LEU A 102 9.55 -13.24 7.43
CA LEU A 102 8.19 -12.78 7.12
C LEU A 102 8.17 -11.35 6.62
N GLN A 103 8.95 -10.45 7.25
CA GLN A 103 9.00 -9.04 6.86
C GLN A 103 9.35 -8.86 5.37
N THR A 104 10.43 -9.47 4.88
CA THR A 104 10.79 -9.37 3.46
C THR A 104 9.73 -9.98 2.55
N ILE A 105 9.17 -11.14 2.90
CA ILE A 105 8.19 -11.82 2.05
C ILE A 105 6.91 -10.97 1.91
N ILE A 106 6.39 -10.44 3.01
CA ILE A 106 5.14 -9.66 2.98
C ILE A 106 5.33 -8.28 2.35
N GLU A 107 6.47 -7.62 2.60
CA GLU A 107 6.81 -6.36 1.92
C GLU A 107 6.93 -6.56 0.41
N LYS A 108 7.52 -7.68 -0.03
CA LYS A 108 7.62 -8.01 -1.46
C LYS A 108 6.28 -8.32 -2.09
N ALA A 109 5.41 -9.04 -1.39
CA ALA A 109 4.04 -9.30 -1.83
C ALA A 109 3.26 -7.98 -2.00
N PHE A 110 3.42 -7.05 -1.06
CA PHE A 110 2.80 -5.73 -1.14
C PHE A 110 3.36 -4.88 -2.29
N GLU A 111 4.68 -4.89 -2.51
CA GLU A 111 5.30 -4.22 -3.68
C GLU A 111 4.67 -4.72 -4.99
N ASN A 112 4.65 -6.04 -5.20
CA ASN A 112 4.07 -6.65 -6.41
C ASN A 112 2.59 -6.28 -6.60
N TYR A 113 1.83 -6.22 -5.51
CA TYR A 113 0.45 -5.75 -5.53
C TYR A 113 0.34 -4.27 -5.96
N THR A 114 1.19 -3.39 -5.44
CA THR A 114 1.14 -1.98 -5.88
C THR A 114 1.56 -1.81 -7.34
N ILE A 115 2.48 -2.65 -7.83
CA ILE A 115 2.86 -2.70 -9.25
C ILE A 115 1.67 -3.15 -10.09
N SER A 116 0.91 -4.16 -9.66
CA SER A 116 -0.29 -4.60 -10.39
C SER A 116 -1.39 -3.53 -10.44
N LEU A 117 -1.44 -2.62 -9.46
CA LEU A 117 -2.28 -1.42 -9.51
C LEU A 117 -1.79 -0.33 -10.48
N GLY A 118 -0.64 -0.53 -11.12
CA GLY A 118 -0.03 0.39 -12.08
C GLY A 118 0.99 1.36 -11.49
N LEU A 119 1.46 1.13 -10.25
CA LEU A 119 2.53 1.90 -9.64
C LEU A 119 3.88 1.46 -10.27
N PRO A 120 4.66 2.35 -10.92
CA PRO A 120 5.87 1.93 -11.61
C PRO A 120 6.94 1.36 -10.65
N ASP A 121 7.63 0.27 -11.02
CA ASP A 121 8.73 -0.33 -10.26
C ASP A 121 9.79 0.68 -9.81
N ASN A 122 10.21 1.56 -10.72
CA ASN A 122 11.21 2.60 -10.44
C ASN A 122 10.70 3.67 -9.44
N PHE A 123 9.39 3.73 -9.22
CA PHE A 123 8.78 4.56 -8.19
C PHE A 123 8.84 3.93 -6.80
N ILE A 124 9.04 2.62 -6.71
CA ILE A 124 9.03 1.84 -5.46
C ILE A 124 10.46 1.50 -5.01
N LYS A 125 11.31 0.98 -5.91
CA LYS A 125 12.64 0.38 -5.62
C LYS A 125 13.68 1.29 -4.94
N TYR A 126 13.57 2.61 -5.04
CA TYR A 126 14.60 3.55 -4.57
C TYR A 126 14.40 4.10 -3.14
N THR A 127 13.53 3.49 -2.35
CA THR A 127 13.24 3.99 -1.00
C THR A 127 13.08 2.86 -0.01
N LYS A 128 13.86 2.89 1.09
CA LYS A 128 13.67 2.06 2.29
C LYS A 128 12.25 2.16 2.87
N TYR A 129 11.50 3.21 2.52
CA TYR A 129 10.09 3.44 2.87
C TYR A 129 9.29 3.81 1.61
N PRO A 130 8.86 2.83 0.79
CA PRO A 130 8.34 3.08 -0.56
C PRO A 130 7.02 3.87 -0.64
N PHE A 131 6.38 4.13 0.50
CA PHE A 131 4.98 4.55 0.54
C PHE A 131 4.76 5.84 1.33
N HIS A 132 5.70 6.79 1.28
CA HIS A 132 5.48 8.13 1.81
C HIS A 132 4.25 8.75 1.14
N PHE A 133 3.26 9.13 1.96
CA PHE A 133 1.97 9.66 1.52
C PHE A 133 2.08 10.68 0.37
N HIS A 134 2.90 11.72 0.53
CA HIS A 134 3.03 12.78 -0.47
C HIS A 134 3.69 12.31 -1.78
N ARG A 135 4.56 11.30 -1.72
CA ARG A 135 5.14 10.70 -2.93
C ARG A 135 4.05 9.97 -3.70
N LEU A 136 3.30 9.08 -3.06
CA LEU A 136 2.16 8.39 -3.69
C LEU A 136 1.11 9.38 -4.21
N LEU A 137 0.88 10.46 -3.47
CA LEU A 137 -0.03 11.52 -3.88
C LEU A 137 0.37 12.13 -5.24
N ARG A 138 1.67 12.28 -5.53
CA ARG A 138 2.13 12.72 -6.86
C ARG A 138 1.74 11.74 -7.96
N TRP A 139 1.87 10.44 -7.71
CA TRP A 139 1.42 9.42 -8.67
C TRP A 139 -0.09 9.45 -8.85
N VAL A 140 -0.86 9.67 -7.77
CA VAL A 140 -2.32 9.83 -7.85
C VAL A 140 -2.68 11.03 -8.72
N TYR A 141 -2.13 12.22 -8.48
CA TYR A 141 -2.44 13.42 -9.27
C TYR A 141 -2.02 13.33 -10.74
N ALA A 142 -1.02 12.52 -11.08
CA ALA A 142 -0.62 12.28 -12.46
C ALA A 142 -1.72 11.61 -13.31
N ASP A 143 -2.67 10.90 -12.67
CA ASP A 143 -3.86 10.35 -13.31
C ASP A 143 -5.07 10.30 -12.34
N TYR A 144 -5.43 11.49 -11.85
CA TYR A 144 -6.28 11.67 -10.67
C TYR A 144 -7.57 10.86 -10.67
N TYR A 145 -8.36 10.95 -11.74
CA TYR A 145 -9.67 10.30 -11.81
C TYR A 145 -9.59 8.77 -11.76
N ASN A 146 -8.56 8.19 -12.39
CA ASN A 146 -8.36 6.75 -12.40
C ASN A 146 -7.70 6.23 -11.13
N ARG A 147 -6.91 7.04 -10.44
CA ARG A 147 -6.10 6.61 -9.29
C ARG A 147 -6.70 6.94 -7.94
N LYS A 148 -7.55 7.96 -7.83
CA LYS A 148 -8.22 8.31 -6.56
C LYS A 148 -9.05 7.14 -5.99
N LYS A 149 -9.60 6.29 -6.87
CA LYS A 149 -10.36 5.09 -6.48
C LYS A 149 -9.49 3.98 -5.87
N LEU A 150 -8.17 4.11 -5.95
CA LEU A 150 -7.20 3.18 -5.38
C LEU A 150 -6.67 3.65 -4.01
N CYS A 151 -7.15 4.79 -3.51
CA CYS A 151 -6.66 5.43 -2.29
C CYS A 151 -7.49 5.06 -1.06
N LYS A 152 -6.84 5.04 0.11
CA LYS A 152 -7.48 4.93 1.41
C LYS A 152 -8.16 6.24 1.80
N THR A 153 -9.39 6.45 1.32
CA THR A 153 -10.06 7.75 1.39
C THR A 153 -10.52 8.17 2.79
N GLY A 154 -10.66 7.23 3.72
CA GLY A 154 -11.02 7.50 5.10
C GLY A 154 -9.90 8.12 5.95
N TRP A 155 -8.70 8.27 5.40
CA TRP A 155 -7.57 8.86 6.11
C TRP A 155 -7.69 10.38 6.22
N LYS A 156 -7.36 10.93 7.40
CA LYS A 156 -7.31 12.40 7.61
C LYS A 156 -6.37 13.09 6.60
N SER A 157 -5.25 12.45 6.27
CA SER A 157 -4.31 12.97 5.27
C SER A 157 -4.92 12.99 3.86
N TRP A 158 -5.71 11.98 3.49
CA TRP A 158 -6.45 12.01 2.23
C TRP A 158 -7.52 13.10 2.23
N GLN A 159 -8.30 13.23 3.30
CA GLN A 159 -9.30 14.30 3.43
C GLN A 159 -8.67 15.70 3.26
N LYS A 160 -7.45 15.88 3.78
CA LYS A 160 -6.69 17.14 3.66
C LYS A 160 -6.08 17.37 2.28
N TYR A 161 -5.51 16.35 1.65
CA TYR A 161 -4.64 16.51 0.47
C TYR A 161 -5.13 15.81 -0.80
N GLY A 162 -6.22 15.06 -0.74
CA GLY A 162 -6.76 14.25 -1.84
C GLY A 162 -7.59 15.04 -2.86
N HIS A 163 -7.89 16.31 -2.58
CA HIS A 163 -8.74 17.19 -3.39
C HIS A 163 -8.16 18.61 -3.51
N LEU A 164 -6.86 18.72 -3.77
CA LEU A 164 -6.16 20.00 -3.91
C LEU A 164 -6.48 20.67 -5.25
N ASN A 165 -6.44 22.00 -5.25
CA ASN A 165 -6.45 22.78 -6.48
C ASN A 165 -5.14 22.54 -7.24
N VAL A 166 -5.24 22.19 -8.51
CA VAL A 166 -4.08 21.90 -9.36
C VAL A 166 -4.07 22.83 -10.57
N GLU A 167 -2.91 23.39 -10.87
CA GLU A 167 -2.64 24.12 -12.10
C GLU A 167 -2.14 23.15 -13.16
N LYS A 168 -2.63 23.27 -14.40
CA LYS A 168 -2.24 22.43 -15.53
C LYS A 168 -1.90 23.28 -16.74
N TYR A 169 -0.74 23.05 -17.33
CA TYR A 169 -0.29 23.74 -18.54
C TYR A 169 0.68 22.87 -19.36
N SER A 170 1.04 23.32 -20.56
CA SER A 170 2.04 22.65 -21.41
C SER A 170 3.39 23.34 -21.32
N ASP A 171 4.48 22.58 -21.35
CA ASP A 171 5.85 23.11 -21.27
C ASP A 171 6.83 22.21 -22.05
N ILE A 172 8.10 22.61 -22.15
CA ILE A 172 9.20 21.82 -22.71
C ILE A 172 10.15 21.43 -21.58
N LEU A 173 10.38 20.12 -21.44
CA LEU A 173 11.26 19.61 -20.39
C LEU A 173 12.72 19.53 -20.85
N TYR A 174 13.55 20.48 -20.44
CA TYR A 174 14.97 20.54 -20.81
C TYR A 174 15.89 19.64 -19.98
N ASN A 175 15.44 19.17 -18.81
CA ASN A 175 16.24 18.35 -17.92
C ASN A 175 16.27 16.88 -18.33
N LYS A 176 17.40 16.23 -18.05
CA LYS A 176 17.59 14.79 -18.22
C LYS A 176 17.00 14.03 -17.00
N ASN A 177 16.65 12.75 -17.17
CA ASN A 177 16.26 11.80 -16.12
C ASN A 177 14.86 11.95 -15.49
N TYR A 178 13.88 12.50 -16.20
CA TYR A 178 12.49 12.47 -15.76
C TYR A 178 11.75 11.22 -16.26
N TYR A 179 10.88 10.70 -15.40
CA TYR A 179 9.94 9.64 -15.73
C TYR A 179 8.51 10.19 -15.63
N CYS A 180 7.69 9.84 -16.61
CA CYS A 180 6.29 10.21 -16.59
C CYS A 180 5.59 9.43 -15.49
N LEU A 181 5.05 10.12 -14.48
CA LEU A 181 4.32 9.46 -13.39
C LEU A 181 2.98 8.85 -13.84
N LYS A 182 2.50 9.17 -15.05
CA LYS A 182 1.32 8.54 -15.62
C LYS A 182 1.63 7.18 -16.25
N CYS A 183 2.64 7.05 -17.13
CA CYS A 183 2.94 5.77 -17.80
C CYS A 183 4.17 5.03 -17.29
N GLY A 184 4.95 5.62 -16.38
CA GLY A 184 6.21 5.07 -15.86
C GLY A 184 7.41 5.17 -16.81
N ARG A 185 7.21 5.54 -18.07
CA ARG A 185 8.28 5.61 -19.09
C ARG A 185 9.10 6.90 -18.98
N LYS A 186 10.35 6.85 -19.43
CA LYS A 186 11.26 8.01 -19.48
C LYS A 186 10.67 9.11 -20.37
N ILE A 187 10.83 10.36 -19.97
CA ILE A 187 10.52 11.54 -20.79
C ILE A 187 11.83 11.95 -21.49
N LEU A 188 11.76 12.13 -22.81
CA LEU A 188 12.92 12.55 -23.60
C LEU A 188 13.25 14.02 -23.31
N GLN A 189 14.54 14.34 -23.37
CA GLN A 189 14.98 15.72 -23.21
C GLN A 189 14.41 16.60 -24.33
N ALA A 190 14.12 17.86 -24.01
CA ALA A 190 13.55 18.86 -24.92
C ALA A 190 12.24 18.40 -25.58
N SER A 191 11.50 17.49 -24.94
CA SER A 191 10.20 17.04 -25.42
C SER A 191 9.05 17.81 -24.76
N PRO A 192 7.92 17.99 -25.46
CA PRO A 192 6.77 18.66 -24.89
C PRO A 192 6.08 17.78 -23.84
N VAL A 193 5.70 18.41 -22.73
CA VAL A 193 5.08 17.78 -21.57
C VAL A 193 3.82 18.53 -21.15
N ASN A 194 2.92 17.84 -20.46
CA ASN A 194 1.95 18.52 -19.60
C ASN A 194 2.53 18.59 -18.19
N VAL A 195 2.39 19.74 -17.55
CA VAL A 195 2.84 20.01 -16.19
C VAL A 195 1.63 20.10 -15.28
N ILE A 196 1.71 19.47 -14.12
CA ILE A 196 0.72 19.60 -13.04
C ILE A 196 1.44 20.19 -11.83
N LYS A 197 0.99 21.35 -11.36
CA LYS A 197 1.48 22.00 -10.16
C LYS A 197 0.41 22.07 -9.08
N TYR A 198 0.82 21.85 -7.84
CA TYR A 198 -0.03 22.04 -6.65
C TYR A 198 0.82 22.20 -5.41
N PHE A 199 0.22 22.69 -4.33
CA PHE A 199 0.86 22.79 -3.03
C PHE A 199 0.19 21.81 -2.05
N SER A 200 0.97 20.90 -1.43
CA SER A 200 0.49 20.05 -0.32
C SER A 200 1.05 20.54 1.00
N ASN A 201 2.16 19.96 1.42
CA ASN A 201 3.06 20.45 2.48
C ASN A 201 4.23 21.24 1.90
N MET A 202 4.45 21.12 0.59
CA MET A 202 5.46 21.82 -0.19
C MET A 202 4.96 21.97 -1.63
N PRO A 203 5.58 22.84 -2.46
CA PRO A 203 5.30 22.90 -3.88
C PRO A 203 5.63 21.57 -4.56
N ASN A 204 4.70 21.05 -5.35
CA ASN A 204 4.87 19.84 -6.14
C ASN A 204 4.72 20.17 -7.62
N THR A 205 5.64 19.62 -8.43
CA THR A 205 5.56 19.64 -9.90
C THR A 205 5.63 18.22 -10.42
N ILE A 206 4.70 17.87 -11.31
CA ILE A 206 4.62 16.58 -12.00
C ILE A 206 4.72 16.84 -13.49
N TYR A 207 5.58 16.07 -14.15
CA TYR A 207 5.72 16.07 -15.61
C TYR A 207 5.11 14.79 -16.18
N ILE A 208 4.26 14.94 -17.20
CA ILE A 208 3.71 13.84 -17.98
C ILE A 208 3.93 14.09 -19.47
N HIS A 209 4.07 13.04 -20.28
CA HIS A 209 4.16 13.20 -21.73
C HIS A 209 2.95 13.99 -22.24
N LYS A 210 3.17 14.91 -23.20
CA LYS A 210 2.08 15.68 -23.84
C LYS A 210 1.00 14.75 -24.41
N ARG A 211 1.44 13.67 -25.06
CA ARG A 211 0.60 12.55 -25.50
C ARG A 211 1.06 11.28 -24.79
N CYS A 212 0.57 11.08 -23.57
CA CYS A 212 0.95 9.93 -22.76
C CYS A 212 0.27 8.66 -23.30
N PRO A 213 1.03 7.59 -23.63
CA PRO A 213 0.43 6.33 -24.03
C PRO A 213 -0.44 5.81 -22.88
N GLN A 214 -1.64 5.31 -23.20
CA GLN A 214 -2.42 4.60 -22.19
C GLN A 214 -1.64 3.37 -21.76
N VAL A 215 -1.40 3.25 -20.45
CA VAL A 215 -1.00 1.97 -19.88
C VAL A 215 -2.31 1.24 -19.62
N PHE A 216 -2.53 0.14 -20.33
CA PHE A 216 -3.60 -0.78 -19.96
C PHE A 216 -3.29 -1.24 -18.53
N LEU A 217 -4.09 -0.78 -17.57
CA LEU A 217 -4.11 -1.38 -16.25
C LEU A 217 -4.65 -2.79 -16.48
N ASN A 218 -3.83 -3.82 -16.25
CA ASN A 218 -4.35 -5.18 -16.28
C ASN A 218 -5.47 -5.28 -15.24
N PRO A 219 -6.64 -5.83 -15.61
CA PRO A 219 -7.79 -5.95 -14.70
C PRO A 219 -7.45 -6.77 -13.45
#